data_AF-J9EQ90-F1
#
_entry.id   AF-J9EQ90-F1
#
_cell.length_a   1.000
_cell.length_b   1.000
_cell.length_c   1.000
_cell.angle_alpha   90.00
_cell.angle_beta   90.00
_cell.angle_gamma   90.00
#
_symmetry.space_group_name_H-M   'P 1'
#
loop_
_entity.id
_entity.type
_entity.pdbx_description
1 polymer ?
#
loop_
_entity_poly.entity_id
_entity_poly.type
_entity_poly.pdbx_seq_one_letter_code
_entity_poly.pdbx_strand_id
1 'polypeptide(L)'
;AENIEQRQPAPNLRLWSLPEGKHITTLIAQKQNSWKIQWTDDEVYSVRLVGSEILVHKYNSYEKYESKLVIRNVESCSLSSGMEPHHLAVYVPASGGQPALVQLKRLDHKFTTVASKTLFKCDKVNLLWSCKGSAMIVMAIVDVDISNKSYYGEQNLYLVAVNGDSCAVPLEKHGPVYSAKWSPSGKQFAVCYGFMPARVTLYNLKCDPVFDFGEGPRNDMYYNRFGNILILCGFGNIASGRMQFWDVEARREIVTIEAPNTTLLEWAPDGQHLMTATTAPRLRIDNCFRIWHYSGRLLYEHRCDSSSELWQVQWRPVPGNIYHSFSIPLLTVEDKAKAGLIVQKKIMGDEHPANNLPVGAISKNGTYVPPHLRKGSAKNALKTATSTSTSKAPLSEKEKKVESNIMLVIH
;
A
#
# COMPACT_ATOMS: atom_id res chain seq x y z
N ALA A 1 -13.48 46.49 5.33
CA ALA A 1 -13.59 45.11 5.86
C ALA A 1 -14.88 44.54 5.31
N GLU A 2 -14.81 43.84 4.18
CA GLU A 2 -15.99 43.18 3.63
C GLU A 2 -16.37 42.04 4.58
N ASN A 3 -17.63 42.07 5.02
CA ASN A 3 -18.28 40.98 5.73
C ASN A 3 -18.34 39.79 4.76
N ILE A 4 -17.33 38.93 4.79
CA ILE A 4 -17.43 37.60 4.19
C ILE A 4 -18.41 36.84 5.08
N GLU A 5 -19.70 36.94 4.77
CA GLU A 5 -20.69 35.98 5.27
C GLU A 5 -20.14 34.60 4.96
N GLN A 6 -19.84 33.83 6.01
CA GLN A 6 -19.47 32.42 5.87
C GLN A 6 -20.67 31.70 5.27
N ARG A 7 -20.72 31.62 3.94
CA ARG A 7 -21.71 30.82 3.23
C ARG A 7 -21.54 29.38 3.68
N GLN A 8 -22.47 28.89 4.49
CA GLN A 8 -22.48 27.47 4.81
C GLN A 8 -22.69 26.70 3.50
N PRO A 9 -21.87 25.68 3.22
CA PRO A 9 -22.03 24.90 2.01
C PRO A 9 -23.40 24.23 2.01
N ALA A 10 -24.06 24.21 0.86
CA ALA A 10 -25.28 23.45 0.68
C ALA A 10 -25.04 21.97 1.06
N PRO A 11 -26.07 21.24 1.52
CA PRO A 11 -25.90 19.86 1.93
C PRO A 11 -25.38 18.99 0.78
N ASN A 12 -24.20 18.40 0.99
CA ASN A 12 -23.38 17.76 -0.04
C ASN A 12 -22.97 16.33 0.32
N LEU A 13 -23.51 15.77 1.40
CA LEU A 13 -23.25 14.39 1.83
C LEU A 13 -24.58 13.72 2.20
N ARG A 14 -24.89 12.58 1.57
CA ARG A 14 -26.12 11.81 1.81
C ARG A 14 -25.76 10.41 2.29
N LEU A 15 -26.41 9.96 3.35
CA LEU A 15 -26.25 8.61 3.90
C LEU A 15 -27.47 7.76 3.56
N TRP A 16 -27.21 6.51 3.19
CA TRP A 16 -28.22 5.55 2.78
C TRP A 16 -27.98 4.22 3.49
N SER A 17 -29.07 3.57 3.91
CA SER A 17 -29.06 2.18 4.34
C SER A 17 -29.02 1.29 3.11
N LEU A 18 -28.00 0.44 2.98
CA LEU A 18 -27.90 -0.49 1.85
C LEU A 18 -28.94 -1.62 1.88
N PRO A 19 -29.21 -2.27 3.02
CA PRO A 19 -30.23 -3.33 3.06
C PRO A 19 -31.64 -2.84 2.74
N GLU A 20 -32.00 -1.63 3.18
CA GLU A 20 -33.34 -1.08 3.02
C GLU A 20 -33.48 -0.14 1.82
N GLY A 21 -32.37 0.31 1.23
CA GLY A 21 -32.35 1.35 0.21
C GLY A 21 -32.87 2.71 0.68
N LYS A 22 -32.98 2.93 1.99
CA LYS A 22 -33.57 4.14 2.56
C LYS A 22 -32.55 5.23 2.80
N HIS A 23 -32.96 6.47 2.55
CA HIS A 23 -32.22 7.65 2.96
C HIS A 23 -32.23 7.76 4.48
N ILE A 24 -31.06 7.88 5.10
CA ILE A 24 -30.91 8.02 6.55
C ILE A 24 -30.87 9.50 6.92
N THR A 25 -29.96 10.25 6.30
CA THR A 25 -29.77 11.66 6.60
C THR A 25 -28.99 12.38 5.50
N THR A 26 -29.09 13.71 5.51
CA THR A 26 -28.32 14.60 4.65
C THR A 26 -27.53 15.56 5.53
N LEU A 27 -26.21 15.59 5.32
CA LEU A 27 -25.24 16.30 6.15
C LEU A 27 -24.40 17.25 5.29
N ILE A 28 -23.67 18.15 5.96
CA ILE A 28 -22.75 19.10 5.32
C ILE A 28 -21.30 18.67 5.60
N ALA A 29 -20.59 18.26 4.56
CA ALA A 29 -19.15 18.04 4.57
C ALA A 29 -18.42 19.35 4.21
N GLN A 30 -17.78 19.96 5.21
CA GLN A 30 -17.06 21.23 5.04
C GLN A 30 -15.67 21.07 4.40
N LYS A 31 -14.98 19.95 4.68
CA LYS A 31 -13.62 19.69 4.22
C LYS A 31 -13.56 18.40 3.40
N GLN A 32 -12.80 18.43 2.30
CA GLN A 32 -12.59 17.27 1.44
C GLN A 32 -11.78 16.14 2.10
N ASN A 33 -10.97 16.44 3.12
CA ASN A 33 -10.12 15.43 3.76
C ASN A 33 -10.75 14.76 4.98
N SER A 34 -11.85 15.29 5.51
CA SER A 34 -12.50 14.79 6.74
C SER A 34 -14.00 14.54 6.61
N TRP A 35 -14.53 14.45 5.37
CA TRP A 35 -15.96 14.20 5.14
C TRP A 35 -16.37 12.76 5.44
N LYS A 36 -15.43 11.82 5.35
CA LYS A 36 -15.69 10.39 5.49
C LYS A 36 -16.06 10.07 6.94
N ILE A 37 -17.25 9.50 7.11
CA ILE A 37 -17.67 8.88 8.37
C ILE A 37 -16.95 7.55 8.48
N GLN A 38 -16.59 7.17 9.71
CA GLN A 38 -15.89 5.92 10.02
C GLN A 38 -16.79 5.08 10.91
N TRP A 39 -16.86 3.78 10.67
CA TRP A 39 -17.69 2.85 11.43
C TRP A 39 -16.81 1.86 12.18
N THR A 40 -17.28 1.42 13.34
CA THR A 40 -16.77 0.20 13.97
C THR A 40 -17.10 -1.01 13.09
N ASP A 41 -16.33 -2.09 13.23
CA ASP A 41 -16.49 -3.29 12.40
C ASP A 41 -17.88 -3.96 12.56
N ASP A 42 -18.55 -3.71 13.69
CA ASP A 42 -19.92 -4.15 13.99
C ASP A 42 -21.01 -3.13 13.60
N GLU A 43 -20.60 -2.00 13.02
CA GLU A 43 -21.44 -0.86 12.63
C GLU A 43 -22.29 -0.24 13.76
N VAL A 44 -22.02 -0.60 15.02
CA VAL A 44 -22.76 -0.08 16.18
C VAL A 44 -22.48 1.41 16.39
N TYR A 45 -21.22 1.83 16.18
CA TYR A 45 -20.80 3.21 16.32
C TYR A 45 -20.30 3.77 15.00
N SER A 46 -20.66 5.03 14.74
CA SER A 46 -20.06 5.82 13.67
C SER A 46 -19.46 7.11 14.21
N VAL A 47 -18.29 7.49 13.70
CA VAL A 47 -17.51 8.64 14.13
C VAL A 47 -17.36 9.62 12.98
N ARG A 48 -17.60 10.90 13.27
CA ARG A 48 -17.51 11.98 12.30
C ARG A 48 -16.79 13.19 12.90
N LEU A 49 -15.85 13.75 12.15
CA LEU A 49 -15.17 15.00 12.50
C LEU A 49 -15.86 16.21 11.84
N VAL A 50 -16.25 17.19 12.64
CA VAL A 50 -16.86 18.46 12.21
C VAL A 50 -16.14 19.62 12.89
N GLY A 51 -15.28 20.31 12.15
CA GLY A 51 -14.46 21.38 12.72
C GLY A 51 -13.52 20.85 13.82
N SER A 52 -13.76 21.23 15.07
CA SER A 52 -13.03 20.76 16.26
C SER A 52 -13.78 19.70 17.07
N GLU A 53 -14.90 19.21 16.55
CA GLU A 53 -15.81 18.32 17.25
C GLU A 53 -15.82 16.94 16.60
N ILE A 54 -15.55 15.92 17.39
CA ILE A 54 -15.70 14.52 17.00
C ILE A 54 -17.02 14.03 17.59
N LEU A 55 -17.96 13.72 16.71
CA LEU A 55 -19.30 13.27 17.04
C LEU A 55 -19.39 11.75 16.87
N VAL A 56 -19.86 11.08 17.92
CA VAL A 56 -20.11 9.64 17.92
C VAL A 56 -21.62 9.42 17.85
N HIS A 57 -22.07 8.64 16.89
CA HIS A 57 -23.47 8.26 16.72
C HIS A 57 -23.61 6.76 16.91
N LYS A 58 -24.65 6.34 17.62
CA LYS A 58 -24.96 4.93 17.85
C LYS A 58 -26.07 4.49 16.89
N TYR A 59 -25.94 3.29 16.32
CA TYR A 59 -26.91 2.69 15.40
C TYR A 59 -27.29 3.61 14.22
N ASN A 60 -26.33 4.38 13.72
CA ASN A 60 -26.55 5.34 12.62
C ASN A 60 -27.69 6.35 12.87
N SER A 61 -28.00 6.66 14.13
CA SER A 61 -28.94 7.73 14.50
C SER A 61 -28.23 9.09 14.46
N TYR A 62 -28.59 9.94 13.49
CA TYR A 62 -27.96 11.27 13.29
C TYR A 62 -28.82 12.44 13.79
N GLU A 63 -29.94 12.18 14.46
CA GLU A 63 -30.75 13.24 15.09
C GLU A 63 -30.05 13.81 16.34
N LYS A 64 -29.34 12.93 17.07
CA LYS A 64 -28.56 13.26 18.26
C LYS A 64 -27.26 12.46 18.24
N TYR A 65 -26.18 13.06 18.73
CA TYR A 65 -24.96 12.31 19.00
C TYR A 65 -25.09 11.58 20.34
N GLU A 66 -24.52 10.38 20.41
CA GLU A 66 -24.39 9.59 21.64
C GLU A 66 -23.33 10.21 22.56
N SER A 67 -22.22 10.67 21.96
CA SER A 67 -21.10 11.27 22.69
C SER A 67 -20.37 12.26 21.80
N LYS A 68 -19.76 13.26 22.42
CA LYS A 68 -19.05 14.34 21.75
C LYS A 68 -17.70 14.58 22.42
N LEU A 69 -16.66 14.61 21.60
CA LEU A 69 -15.30 14.95 22.02
C LEU A 69 -14.87 16.22 21.30
N VAL A 70 -14.48 17.25 22.05
CA VAL A 70 -14.00 18.52 21.49
C VAL A 70 -12.50 18.61 21.66
N ILE A 71 -11.77 18.72 20.56
CA ILE A 71 -10.31 18.89 20.54
C ILE A 71 -9.98 20.09 19.68
N ARG A 72 -9.37 21.11 20.30
CA ARG A 72 -8.99 22.32 19.58
C ARG A 72 -7.98 21.99 18.48
N ASN A 73 -8.20 22.56 17.30
CA ASN A 73 -7.31 22.43 16.14
C ASN A 73 -7.08 20.99 15.66
N VAL A 74 -7.97 20.03 15.96
CA VAL A 74 -7.86 18.69 15.37
C VAL A 74 -7.91 18.78 13.84
N GLU A 75 -6.96 18.12 13.18
CA GLU A 75 -6.92 18.07 11.72
C GLU A 75 -7.58 16.79 11.19
N SER A 76 -7.30 15.66 11.83
CA SER A 76 -7.84 14.36 11.43
C SER A 76 -8.06 13.42 12.62
N CYS A 77 -8.91 12.43 12.40
CA CYS A 77 -9.13 11.33 13.33
C CYS A 77 -9.26 10.02 12.57
N SER A 78 -8.87 8.91 13.19
CA SER A 78 -8.94 7.57 12.61
C SER A 78 -9.42 6.57 13.65
N LEU A 79 -10.53 5.90 13.38
CA LEU A 79 -11.10 4.86 14.22
C LEU A 79 -10.34 3.54 14.01
N SER A 80 -10.06 2.82 15.10
CA SER A 80 -9.40 1.51 15.05
C SER A 80 -10.34 0.44 14.51
N SER A 81 -9.83 -0.45 13.67
CA SER A 81 -10.49 -1.71 13.33
C SER A 81 -10.38 -2.73 14.47
N GLY A 82 -11.23 -3.74 14.46
CA GLY A 82 -11.25 -4.82 15.44
C GLY A 82 -12.38 -4.71 16.46
N MET A 83 -12.41 -5.71 17.35
CA MET A 83 -13.39 -5.84 18.42
C MET A 83 -13.16 -4.81 19.54
N GLU A 84 -14.16 -4.64 20.40
CA GLU A 84 -14.03 -3.84 21.62
C GLU A 84 -12.82 -4.25 22.48
N PRO A 85 -12.17 -3.29 23.18
CA PRO A 85 -12.50 -1.87 23.21
C PRO A 85 -12.05 -1.14 21.94
N HIS A 86 -12.93 -0.30 21.38
CA HIS A 86 -12.61 0.55 20.23
C HIS A 86 -11.76 1.76 20.65
N HIS A 87 -10.87 2.18 19.77
CA HIS A 87 -9.98 3.31 19.97
C HIS A 87 -10.07 4.30 18.82
N LEU A 88 -9.80 5.56 19.14
CA LEU A 88 -9.76 6.67 18.20
C LEU A 88 -8.38 7.31 18.26
N ALA A 89 -7.72 7.37 17.11
CA ALA A 89 -6.52 8.17 16.93
C ALA A 89 -6.94 9.59 16.55
N VAL A 90 -6.32 10.58 17.18
CA VAL A 90 -6.54 11.99 16.89
C VAL A 90 -5.19 12.64 16.58
N TYR A 91 -5.15 13.42 15.51
CA TYR A 91 -3.99 14.23 15.15
C TYR A 91 -4.30 15.73 15.29
N VAL A 92 -3.44 16.43 16.03
CA VAL A 92 -3.43 17.88 16.16
C VAL A 92 -2.09 18.38 15.60
N PRO A 93 -2.09 19.20 14.53
CA PRO A 93 -0.87 19.74 13.95
C PRO A 93 -0.21 20.76 14.87
N ALA A 94 1.08 21.00 14.64
CA ALA A 94 1.84 21.99 15.39
C ALA A 94 1.23 23.40 15.20
N SER A 95 1.08 24.16 16.28
CA SER A 95 0.50 25.50 16.23
C SER A 95 0.93 26.35 17.43
N GLY A 96 1.25 27.62 17.19
CA GLY A 96 1.56 28.59 18.26
C GLY A 96 2.71 28.15 19.18
N GLY A 97 3.74 27.51 18.62
CA GLY A 97 4.88 26.97 19.38
C GLY A 97 4.63 25.61 20.06
N GLN A 98 3.39 25.10 20.04
CA GLN A 98 3.09 23.74 20.50
C GLN A 98 3.45 22.73 19.40
N PRO A 99 4.15 21.63 19.75
CA PRO A 99 4.49 20.57 18.80
C PRO A 99 3.22 19.83 18.33
N ALA A 100 3.35 19.11 17.21
CA ALA A 100 2.29 18.26 16.72
C ALA A 100 2.05 17.09 17.69
N LEU A 101 0.81 16.62 17.76
CA LEU A 101 0.38 15.67 18.77
C LEU A 101 -0.51 14.59 18.15
N VAL A 102 -0.16 13.33 18.42
CA VAL A 102 -1.02 12.18 18.17
C VAL A 102 -1.49 11.62 19.51
N GLN A 103 -2.80 11.42 19.67
CA GLN A 103 -3.40 10.80 20.84
C GLN A 103 -4.21 9.58 20.45
N LEU A 104 -4.03 8.49 21.20
CA LEU A 104 -4.93 7.35 21.17
C LEU A 104 -5.90 7.49 22.33
N LYS A 105 -7.19 7.48 22.02
CA LYS A 105 -8.27 7.60 22.99
C LYS A 105 -9.17 6.39 22.92
N ARG A 106 -9.55 5.83 24.06
CA ARG A 106 -10.58 4.80 24.11
C ARG A 106 -11.94 5.44 23.79
N LEU A 107 -12.78 4.75 23.03
CA LEU A 107 -14.14 5.19 22.72
C LEU A 107 -15.10 4.89 23.89
N ASP A 108 -14.75 5.35 25.09
CA ASP A 108 -15.60 5.28 26.27
C ASP A 108 -16.24 6.65 26.57
N HIS A 109 -17.13 6.70 27.57
CA HIS A 109 -17.82 7.92 27.99
C HIS A 109 -16.89 9.11 28.35
N LYS A 110 -15.61 8.86 28.64
CA LYS A 110 -14.62 9.89 29.01
C LYS A 110 -13.62 10.19 27.90
N PHE A 111 -13.64 9.44 26.81
CA PHE A 111 -12.60 9.45 25.79
C PHE A 111 -11.18 9.36 26.40
N THR A 112 -10.99 8.40 27.32
CA THR A 112 -9.74 8.26 28.08
C THR A 112 -8.56 8.12 27.13
N THR A 113 -7.56 9.01 27.28
CA THR A 113 -6.30 8.92 26.53
C THR A 113 -5.50 7.73 27.04
N VAL A 114 -5.23 6.76 26.16
CA VAL A 114 -4.46 5.55 26.48
C VAL A 114 -3.00 5.66 26.05
N ALA A 115 -2.70 6.48 25.03
CA ALA A 115 -1.35 6.79 24.61
C ALA A 115 -1.27 8.17 23.98
N SER A 116 -0.09 8.78 24.03
CA SER A 116 0.16 10.06 23.37
C SER A 116 1.58 10.14 22.85
N LYS A 117 1.74 10.70 21.65
CA LYS A 117 3.03 10.91 21.00
C LYS A 117 3.14 12.34 20.51
N THR A 118 4.13 13.04 21.04
CA THR A 118 4.52 14.37 20.57
C THR A 118 5.49 14.24 19.40
N LEU A 119 5.28 15.02 18.34
CA LEU A 119 6.09 15.05 17.13
C LEU A 119 6.70 16.44 16.98
N PHE A 120 8.02 16.53 17.14
CA PHE A 120 8.78 17.76 16.94
C PHE A 120 9.17 17.84 15.46
N LYS A 121 8.78 18.92 14.78
CA LYS A 121 8.89 19.09 13.31
C LYS A 121 8.08 18.04 12.56
N CYS A 122 6.81 18.36 12.31
CA CYS A 122 5.89 17.48 11.59
C CYS A 122 4.86 18.36 10.91
N ASP A 123 4.80 18.29 9.58
CA ASP A 123 3.82 19.01 8.78
C ASP A 123 2.58 18.14 8.56
N LYS A 124 2.78 16.83 8.34
CA LYS A 124 1.71 15.86 8.05
C LYS A 124 1.98 14.54 8.77
N VAL A 125 0.90 13.80 9.02
CA VAL A 125 0.99 12.42 9.51
C VAL A 125 0.20 11.46 8.66
N ASN A 126 0.75 10.28 8.44
CA ASN A 126 -0.01 9.11 8.02
C ASN A 126 -0.19 8.17 9.22
N LEU A 127 -1.45 7.86 9.51
CA LEU A 127 -1.84 7.00 10.63
C LEU A 127 -2.29 5.66 10.08
N LEU A 128 -1.67 4.58 10.55
CA LEU A 128 -1.99 3.22 10.08
C LEU A 128 -2.21 2.28 11.28
N TRP A 129 -3.49 2.01 11.55
CA TRP A 129 -3.90 1.04 12.57
C TRP A 129 -3.50 -0.39 12.19
N SER A 130 -3.08 -1.15 13.20
CA SER A 130 -3.04 -2.61 13.12
C SER A 130 -4.45 -3.18 12.94
N CYS A 131 -4.55 -4.35 12.33
CA CYS A 131 -5.84 -5.00 12.04
C CYS A 131 -6.71 -5.27 13.28
N LYS A 132 -6.11 -5.36 14.47
CA LYS A 132 -6.80 -5.57 15.76
C LYS A 132 -6.97 -4.29 16.57
N GLY A 133 -6.55 -3.13 16.05
CA GLY A 133 -6.66 -1.86 16.76
C GLY A 133 -5.77 -1.74 18.00
N SER A 134 -4.81 -2.65 18.21
CA SER A 134 -3.97 -2.69 19.41
C SER A 134 -2.74 -1.78 19.34
N ALA A 135 -2.32 -1.43 18.14
CA ALA A 135 -1.21 -0.50 17.89
C ALA A 135 -1.40 0.23 16.55
N MET A 136 -0.65 1.31 16.39
CA MET A 136 -0.68 2.18 15.22
C MET A 136 0.74 2.56 14.81
N ILE A 137 1.00 2.52 13.50
CA ILE A 137 2.17 3.14 12.90
C ILE A 137 1.83 4.60 12.63
N VAL A 138 2.69 5.50 13.12
CA VAL A 138 2.64 6.94 12.89
C VAL A 138 3.83 7.31 12.02
N MET A 139 3.57 7.71 10.78
CA MET A 139 4.59 8.26 9.90
C MET A 139 4.47 9.79 9.93
N ALA A 140 5.41 10.44 10.58
CA ALA A 140 5.55 11.89 10.59
C ALA A 140 6.32 12.33 9.34
N ILE A 141 5.79 13.32 8.63
CA ILE A 141 6.35 13.84 7.38
C ILE A 141 6.63 15.32 7.57
N VAL A 142 7.85 15.74 7.19
CA VAL A 142 8.27 17.14 7.08
C VAL A 142 8.49 17.40 5.60
N ASP A 143 7.78 18.37 5.01
CA ASP A 143 7.82 18.64 3.57
C ASP A 143 9.13 19.36 3.16
N VAL A 144 9.61 20.29 4.00
CA VAL A 144 10.84 21.06 3.77
C VAL A 144 11.80 20.85 4.92
N ASP A 145 12.88 20.14 4.66
CA ASP A 145 13.97 20.05 5.63
C ASP A 145 14.70 21.40 5.69
N ILE A 146 14.59 22.08 6.83
CA ILE A 146 15.26 23.35 7.12
C ILE A 146 16.80 23.20 7.01
N SER A 147 17.33 21.98 7.16
CA SER A 147 18.75 21.70 6.96
C SER A 147 19.17 21.65 5.48
N ASN A 148 18.20 21.75 4.55
CA ASN A 148 18.36 21.76 3.10
C ASN A 148 19.14 20.54 2.55
N LYS A 149 19.09 19.41 3.25
CA LYS A 149 19.79 18.17 2.84
C LYS A 149 18.95 17.31 1.90
N SER A 150 17.63 17.48 1.90
CA SER A 150 16.72 16.74 1.03
C SER A 150 15.62 17.64 0.44
N TYR A 151 15.50 17.62 -0.90
CA TYR A 151 14.40 18.27 -1.62
C TYR A 151 13.02 17.64 -1.33
N TYR A 152 13.02 16.42 -0.79
CA TYR A 152 11.81 15.62 -0.51
C TYR A 152 11.45 15.57 0.97
N GLY A 153 12.11 16.39 1.79
CA GLY A 153 11.83 16.46 3.22
C GLY A 153 12.33 15.26 4.02
N GLU A 154 11.76 15.06 5.21
CA GLU A 154 12.14 14.02 6.16
C GLU A 154 10.92 13.20 6.59
N GLN A 155 11.10 11.88 6.75
CA GLN A 155 10.05 10.97 7.19
C GLN A 155 10.53 10.16 8.39
N ASN A 156 9.78 10.22 9.48
CA ASN A 156 10.07 9.51 10.72
C ASN A 156 8.92 8.55 11.03
N LEU A 157 9.26 7.30 11.34
CA LEU A 157 8.31 6.26 11.69
C LEU A 157 8.31 5.99 13.19
N TYR A 158 7.12 5.91 13.76
CA TYR A 158 6.91 5.54 15.15
C TYR A 158 5.84 4.46 15.24
N LEU A 159 5.97 3.61 16.25
CA LEU A 159 4.90 2.77 16.73
C LEU A 159 4.32 3.38 18.01
N VAL A 160 3.00 3.38 18.11
CA VAL A 160 2.25 3.79 19.31
C VAL A 160 1.22 2.71 19.61
N ALA A 161 1.32 2.06 20.76
CA ALA A 161 0.43 1.00 21.19
C ALA A 161 -0.62 1.52 22.19
N VAL A 162 -1.78 0.85 22.25
CA VAL A 162 -2.88 1.25 23.15
C VAL A 162 -2.56 1.00 24.63
N ASN A 163 -1.51 0.25 24.94
CA ASN A 163 -1.01 0.07 26.30
C ASN A 163 -0.14 1.23 26.79
N GLY A 164 0.11 2.25 25.95
CA GLY A 164 0.95 3.40 26.26
C GLY A 164 2.38 3.30 25.71
N ASP A 165 2.81 2.14 25.23
CA ASP A 165 4.16 1.97 24.68
C ASP A 165 4.33 2.78 23.38
N SER A 166 5.49 3.41 23.21
CA SER A 166 5.87 4.04 21.95
C SER A 166 7.34 3.86 21.66
N CYS A 167 7.67 3.47 20.42
CA CYS A 167 9.03 3.36 19.92
C CYS A 167 9.20 4.08 18.59
N ALA A 168 10.38 4.63 18.33
CA ALA A 168 10.78 5.02 16.98
C ALA A 168 11.23 3.76 16.24
N VAL A 169 10.88 3.65 14.96
CA VAL A 169 11.30 2.53 14.11
C VAL A 169 12.69 2.86 13.54
N PRO A 170 13.75 2.11 13.92
CA PRO A 170 15.08 2.36 13.39
C PRO A 170 15.13 1.97 11.92
N LEU A 171 15.57 2.88 11.05
CA LEU A 171 15.74 2.63 9.62
C LEU A 171 17.24 2.61 9.29
N GLU A 172 17.77 1.45 8.89
CA GLU A 172 19.22 1.26 8.68
C GLU A 172 19.78 1.94 7.42
N LYS A 173 18.91 2.49 6.58
CA LYS A 173 19.24 3.09 5.29
C LYS A 173 18.58 4.44 5.16
N HIS A 174 19.39 5.45 4.85
CA HIS A 174 18.90 6.80 4.63
C HIS A 174 18.06 6.89 3.33
N GLY A 175 16.95 7.62 3.41
CA GLY A 175 16.06 7.90 2.29
C GLY A 175 14.60 7.89 2.72
N PRO A 176 13.67 7.98 1.76
CA PRO A 176 12.24 8.02 2.06
C PRO A 176 11.73 6.65 2.52
N VAL A 177 10.60 6.66 3.20
CA VAL A 177 9.75 5.48 3.41
C VAL A 177 8.74 5.41 2.28
N TYR A 178 8.85 4.39 1.44
CA TYR A 178 7.91 4.20 0.34
C TYR A 178 6.60 3.56 0.79
N SER A 179 6.67 2.58 1.70
CA SER A 179 5.49 1.84 2.14
C SER A 179 5.72 1.22 3.52
N ALA A 180 4.69 1.21 4.36
CA ALA A 180 4.65 0.50 5.63
C ALA A 180 3.34 -0.30 5.69
N LYS A 181 3.42 -1.59 6.05
CA LYS A 181 2.27 -2.51 6.03
C LYS A 181 2.27 -3.40 7.26
N TRP A 182 1.13 -3.47 7.94
CA TRP A 182 0.89 -4.45 8.98
C TRP A 182 0.77 -5.85 8.41
N SER A 183 1.34 -6.83 9.10
CA SER A 183 0.95 -8.22 8.92
C SER A 183 -0.53 -8.36 9.30
N PRO A 184 -1.34 -9.18 8.59
CA PRO A 184 -2.72 -9.48 8.97
C PRO A 184 -2.88 -10.04 10.38
N SER A 185 -1.82 -10.56 11.00
CA SER A 185 -1.82 -10.99 12.40
C SER A 185 -1.83 -9.83 13.41
N GLY A 186 -1.38 -8.64 13.00
CA GLY A 186 -1.17 -7.46 13.84
C GLY A 186 0.05 -7.53 14.75
N LYS A 187 0.87 -8.59 14.67
CA LYS A 187 2.02 -8.82 15.56
C LYS A 187 3.35 -8.29 15.02
N GLN A 188 3.38 -7.98 13.73
CA GLN A 188 4.57 -7.54 12.99
C GLN A 188 4.15 -6.59 11.88
N PHE A 189 5.09 -5.80 11.37
CA PHE A 189 4.89 -4.93 10.22
C PHE A 189 6.16 -4.85 9.38
N ALA A 190 5.99 -4.70 8.07
CA ALA A 190 7.10 -4.53 7.13
C ALA A 190 7.19 -3.07 6.69
N VAL A 191 8.42 -2.58 6.50
CA VAL A 191 8.71 -1.22 6.02
C VAL A 191 9.66 -1.30 4.83
N CYS A 192 9.30 -0.61 3.74
CA CYS A 192 10.11 -0.42 2.54
C CYS A 192 10.66 1.01 2.52
N TYR A 193 11.97 1.18 2.60
CA TYR A 193 12.60 2.48 2.85
C TYR A 193 14.02 2.60 2.27
N GLY A 194 14.55 3.83 2.29
CA GLY A 194 15.90 4.16 1.85
C GLY A 194 15.98 4.46 0.35
N PHE A 195 16.98 5.22 -0.09
CA PHE A 195 17.13 5.54 -1.51
C PHE A 195 17.29 4.28 -2.36
N MET A 196 16.63 4.28 -3.53
CA MET A 196 16.65 3.16 -4.47
C MET A 196 18.08 2.70 -4.79
N PRO A 197 18.37 1.39 -4.74
CA PRO A 197 17.46 0.26 -4.43
C PRO A 197 17.01 0.26 -2.96
N ALA A 198 15.70 0.21 -2.70
CA ALA A 198 15.15 0.31 -1.36
C ALA A 198 15.40 -0.97 -0.54
N ARG A 199 15.55 -0.83 0.77
CA ARG A 199 15.60 -1.94 1.74
C ARG A 199 14.20 -2.25 2.24
N VAL A 200 13.92 -3.53 2.51
CA VAL A 200 12.69 -3.94 3.19
C VAL A 200 13.02 -4.71 4.44
N THR A 201 12.49 -4.28 5.58
CA THR A 201 12.72 -4.93 6.88
C THR A 201 11.40 -5.22 7.58
N LEU A 202 11.30 -6.39 8.19
CA LEU A 202 10.20 -6.82 9.05
C LEU A 202 10.52 -6.48 10.50
N TYR A 203 9.59 -5.84 11.20
CA TYR A 203 9.73 -5.43 12.60
C TYR A 203 8.68 -6.10 13.49
N ASN A 204 9.03 -6.31 14.76
CA ASN A 204 8.09 -6.70 15.82
C ASN A 204 7.42 -5.48 16.47
N LEU A 205 6.54 -5.70 17.45
CA LEU A 205 5.87 -4.62 18.21
C LEU A 205 6.79 -3.80 19.13
N LYS A 206 8.06 -4.17 19.28
CA LYS A 206 9.06 -3.39 20.01
C LYS A 206 9.92 -2.53 19.07
N CYS A 207 9.60 -2.51 17.78
CA CYS A 207 10.39 -1.90 16.73
C CYS A 207 11.76 -2.58 16.50
N ASP A 208 11.97 -3.82 16.96
CA ASP A 208 13.20 -4.57 16.65
C ASP A 208 13.11 -5.21 15.26
N PRO A 209 14.18 -5.18 14.45
CA PRO A 209 14.22 -5.88 13.18
C PRO A 209 14.22 -7.40 13.39
N VAL A 210 13.23 -8.07 12.80
CA VAL A 210 13.03 -9.53 12.87
C VAL A 210 13.67 -10.24 11.68
N PHE A 211 13.59 -9.61 10.51
CA PHE A 211 14.12 -10.14 9.25
C PHE A 211 14.38 -9.00 8.26
N ASP A 212 15.50 -9.05 7.56
CA ASP A 212 15.84 -8.14 6.46
C ASP A 212 15.72 -8.88 5.12
N PHE A 213 14.89 -8.36 4.21
CA PHE A 213 14.72 -8.91 2.87
C PHE A 213 15.77 -8.36 1.88
N GLY A 214 16.71 -7.55 2.36
CA GLY A 214 17.78 -6.93 1.59
C GLY A 214 17.29 -5.78 0.72
N GLU A 215 18.18 -5.33 -0.17
CA GLU A 215 17.92 -4.21 -1.08
C GLU A 215 17.42 -4.69 -2.44
N GLY A 216 16.51 -3.91 -3.04
CA GLY A 216 16.02 -4.18 -4.40
C GLY A 216 15.23 -3.02 -4.98
N PRO A 217 14.89 -3.06 -6.28
CA PRO A 217 14.04 -2.06 -6.92
C PRO A 217 12.58 -2.25 -6.48
N ARG A 218 12.26 -1.83 -5.24
CA ARG A 218 10.98 -2.08 -4.56
C ARG A 218 10.43 -0.77 -4.00
N ASN A 219 9.13 -0.53 -4.13
CA ASN A 219 8.46 0.63 -3.54
C ASN A 219 7.15 0.28 -2.81
N ASP A 220 6.68 -0.95 -2.89
CA ASP A 220 5.45 -1.37 -2.20
C ASP A 220 5.47 -2.85 -1.80
N MET A 221 4.52 -3.21 -0.94
CA MET A 221 4.43 -4.53 -0.33
C MET A 221 2.98 -4.95 -0.14
N TYR A 222 2.70 -6.25 -0.32
CA TYR A 222 1.35 -6.80 -0.22
C TYR A 222 1.35 -8.13 0.52
N TYR A 223 0.79 -8.14 1.73
CA TYR A 223 0.46 -9.39 2.43
C TYR A 223 -0.78 -10.03 1.80
N ASN A 224 -0.77 -11.35 1.66
CA ASN A 224 -2.02 -12.07 1.43
C ASN A 224 -2.90 -12.02 2.69
N ARG A 225 -4.17 -12.41 2.57
CA ARG A 225 -5.15 -12.32 3.68
C ARG A 225 -4.69 -12.98 4.98
N PHE A 226 -3.94 -14.08 4.90
CA PHE A 226 -3.51 -14.86 6.07
C PHE A 226 -2.16 -14.42 6.63
N GLY A 227 -1.40 -13.62 5.88
CA GLY A 227 -0.09 -13.12 6.28
C GLY A 227 1.05 -14.12 6.17
N ASN A 228 0.82 -15.32 5.61
CA ASN A 228 1.87 -16.31 5.35
C ASN A 228 2.68 -15.99 4.08
N ILE A 229 2.12 -15.18 3.15
CA ILE A 229 2.84 -14.70 1.96
C ILE A 229 2.94 -13.18 1.97
N LEU A 230 4.14 -12.67 1.72
CA LEU A 230 4.42 -11.25 1.48
C LEU A 230 5.00 -11.07 0.07
N ILE A 231 4.39 -10.19 -0.72
CA ILE A 231 4.96 -9.74 -2.00
C ILE A 231 5.76 -8.46 -1.76
N LEU A 232 6.99 -8.43 -2.26
CA LEU A 232 7.80 -7.22 -2.40
C LEU A 232 7.81 -6.83 -3.88
N CYS A 233 7.38 -5.62 -4.21
CA CYS A 233 7.24 -5.21 -5.60
C CYS A 233 7.71 -3.78 -5.88
N GLY A 234 8.08 -3.56 -7.14
CA GLY A 234 8.40 -2.24 -7.68
C GLY A 234 7.47 -1.89 -8.84
N PHE A 235 6.57 -0.94 -8.64
CA PHE A 235 5.61 -0.49 -9.67
C PHE A 235 5.78 0.98 -10.06
N GLY A 236 5.07 1.42 -11.11
CA GLY A 236 5.16 2.77 -11.64
C GLY A 236 6.49 3.01 -12.35
N ASN A 237 7.36 3.85 -11.78
CA ASN A 237 8.64 4.23 -12.39
C ASN A 237 9.67 3.07 -12.45
N ILE A 238 9.38 1.93 -11.84
CA ILE A 238 10.23 0.74 -11.86
C ILE A 238 9.73 -0.17 -12.99
N ALA A 239 10.33 -0.02 -14.17
CA ALA A 239 9.83 -0.60 -15.42
C ALA A 239 9.71 -2.13 -15.41
N SER A 240 10.54 -2.84 -14.65
CA SER A 240 10.49 -4.31 -14.61
C SER A 240 9.22 -4.85 -13.98
N GLY A 241 8.52 -4.08 -13.13
CA GLY A 241 7.35 -4.58 -12.41
C GLY A 241 7.66 -5.83 -11.58
N ARG A 242 8.90 -5.96 -11.10
CA ARG A 242 9.37 -7.18 -10.43
C ARG A 242 8.61 -7.40 -9.13
N MET A 243 8.11 -8.62 -8.94
CA MET A 243 7.40 -9.07 -7.74
C MET A 243 8.11 -10.28 -7.16
N GLN A 244 8.54 -10.19 -5.90
CA GLN A 244 9.18 -11.28 -5.16
C GLN A 244 8.23 -11.77 -4.09
N PHE A 245 7.92 -13.07 -4.12
CA PHE A 245 7.00 -13.74 -3.23
C PHE A 245 7.79 -14.39 -2.11
N TRP A 246 7.48 -14.04 -0.87
CA TRP A 246 8.16 -14.55 0.31
C TRP A 246 7.21 -15.35 1.19
N ASP A 247 7.67 -16.51 1.61
CA ASP A 247 7.10 -17.24 2.74
C ASP A 247 7.58 -16.55 4.03
N VAL A 248 6.65 -15.92 4.73
CA VAL A 248 6.94 -15.07 5.90
C VAL A 248 7.41 -15.91 7.08
N GLU A 249 6.83 -17.09 7.27
CA GLU A 249 7.15 -17.97 8.40
C GLU A 249 8.49 -18.68 8.15
N ALA A 250 8.68 -19.26 6.96
CA ALA A 250 9.90 -19.95 6.59
C ALA A 250 11.06 -19.01 6.19
N ARG A 251 10.81 -17.69 6.09
CA ARG A 251 11.80 -16.65 5.74
C ARG A 251 12.56 -16.95 4.45
N ARG A 252 11.84 -17.43 3.43
CA ARG A 252 12.43 -17.83 2.15
C ARG A 252 11.66 -17.26 0.98
N GLU A 253 12.37 -16.92 -0.08
CA GLU A 253 11.74 -16.57 -1.35
C GLU A 253 11.09 -17.83 -1.96
N ILE A 254 9.82 -17.71 -2.32
CA ILE A 254 9.04 -18.73 -3.04
C ILE A 254 9.39 -18.63 -4.53
N VAL A 255 9.22 -17.44 -5.10
CA VAL A 255 9.37 -17.16 -6.52
C VAL A 255 9.54 -15.66 -6.78
N THR A 256 10.19 -15.33 -7.89
CA THR A 256 10.20 -13.98 -8.46
C THR A 256 9.59 -14.00 -9.85
N ILE A 257 8.67 -13.07 -10.12
CA ILE A 257 8.07 -12.87 -11.46
C ILE A 257 8.13 -11.39 -11.85
N GLU A 258 7.89 -11.10 -13.13
CA GLU A 258 7.87 -9.75 -13.67
C GLU A 258 6.47 -9.44 -14.23
N ALA A 259 5.87 -8.34 -13.76
CA ALA A 259 4.57 -7.84 -14.19
C ALA A 259 4.72 -6.36 -14.55
N PRO A 260 5.33 -6.04 -15.72
CA PRO A 260 5.59 -4.67 -16.12
C PRO A 260 4.31 -3.87 -16.25
N ASN A 261 4.42 -2.55 -16.14
CA ASN A 261 3.31 -1.59 -16.30
C ASN A 261 2.16 -1.75 -15.28
N THR A 262 2.32 -2.59 -14.25
CA THR A 262 1.32 -2.77 -13.20
C THR A 262 1.10 -1.47 -12.41
N THR A 263 -0.17 -1.08 -12.29
CA THR A 263 -0.60 0.07 -11.47
C THR A 263 -1.42 -0.33 -10.24
N LEU A 264 -1.94 -1.56 -10.23
CA LEU A 264 -2.78 -2.12 -9.19
C LEU A 264 -2.38 -3.57 -8.93
N LEU A 265 -2.26 -3.95 -7.66
CA LEU A 265 -2.15 -5.34 -7.23
C LEU A 265 -3.17 -5.59 -6.11
N GLU A 266 -3.95 -6.66 -6.25
CA GLU A 266 -4.89 -7.10 -5.23
C GLU A 266 -4.85 -8.62 -5.05
N TRP A 267 -4.72 -9.07 -3.80
CA TRP A 267 -4.84 -10.48 -3.46
C TRP A 267 -6.29 -10.93 -3.57
N ALA A 268 -6.49 -12.12 -4.14
CA ALA A 268 -7.78 -12.78 -4.05
C ALA A 268 -8.07 -13.14 -2.58
N PRO A 269 -9.36 -13.23 -2.21
CA PRO A 269 -9.79 -13.57 -0.85
C PRO A 269 -9.29 -14.92 -0.32
N ASP A 270 -8.93 -15.84 -1.22
CA ASP A 270 -8.36 -17.15 -0.88
C ASP A 270 -6.88 -17.12 -0.48
N GLY A 271 -6.22 -15.97 -0.62
CA GLY A 271 -4.81 -15.78 -0.29
C GLY A 271 -3.81 -16.57 -1.16
N GLN A 272 -4.26 -17.26 -2.21
CA GLN A 272 -3.44 -18.06 -3.12
C GLN A 272 -3.33 -17.41 -4.49
N HIS A 273 -4.39 -16.72 -4.93
CA HIS A 273 -4.40 -16.02 -6.19
C HIS A 273 -4.23 -14.52 -5.98
N LEU A 274 -3.70 -13.84 -6.99
CA LEU A 274 -3.65 -12.39 -7.02
C LEU A 274 -3.98 -11.88 -8.41
N MET A 275 -4.32 -10.61 -8.45
CA MET A 275 -4.55 -9.86 -9.66
C MET A 275 -3.55 -8.72 -9.75
N THR A 276 -2.98 -8.55 -10.93
CA THR A 276 -2.28 -7.32 -11.31
C THR A 276 -3.03 -6.64 -12.44
N ALA A 277 -3.14 -5.32 -12.43
CA ALA A 277 -3.80 -4.59 -13.50
C ALA A 277 -3.09 -3.29 -13.86
N THR A 278 -3.28 -2.91 -15.12
CA THR A 278 -2.89 -1.63 -15.68
C THR A 278 -4.17 -0.92 -16.08
N THR A 279 -4.58 0.10 -15.31
CA THR A 279 -5.88 0.76 -15.47
C THR A 279 -5.74 2.16 -16.06
N ALA A 280 -6.62 2.50 -17.01
CA ALA A 280 -6.78 3.85 -17.53
C ALA A 280 -7.62 4.70 -16.55
N PRO A 281 -7.45 6.03 -16.53
CA PRO A 281 -6.52 6.84 -17.32
C PRO A 281 -5.10 6.91 -16.72
N ARG A 282 -4.83 6.23 -15.59
CA ARG A 282 -3.55 6.32 -14.86
C ARG A 282 -2.36 5.91 -15.73
N LEU A 283 -2.48 4.79 -16.44
CA LEU A 283 -1.56 4.37 -17.49
C LEU A 283 -2.38 3.80 -18.65
N ARG A 284 -2.21 4.37 -19.84
CA ARG A 284 -2.97 3.99 -21.05
C ARG A 284 -2.26 2.93 -21.92
N ILE A 285 -1.00 2.66 -21.63
CA ILE A 285 -0.22 1.61 -22.30
C ILE A 285 -0.47 0.29 -21.57
N ASP A 286 -0.60 -0.81 -22.32
CA ASP A 286 -0.83 -2.17 -21.79
C ASP A 286 -2.05 -2.28 -20.87
N ASN A 287 -3.16 -1.63 -21.21
CA ASN A 287 -4.39 -1.68 -20.42
C ASN A 287 -4.94 -3.12 -20.37
N CYS A 288 -4.84 -3.75 -19.20
CA CYS A 288 -5.12 -5.17 -19.02
C CYS A 288 -5.26 -5.53 -17.53
N PHE A 289 -5.76 -6.73 -17.25
CA PHE A 289 -5.56 -7.38 -15.97
C PHE A 289 -5.09 -8.83 -16.15
N ARG A 290 -4.35 -9.32 -15.16
CA ARG A 290 -3.76 -10.67 -15.13
C ARG A 290 -4.06 -11.32 -13.79
N ILE A 291 -4.41 -12.60 -13.81
CA ILE A 291 -4.60 -13.43 -12.62
C ILE A 291 -3.41 -14.37 -12.51
N TRP A 292 -2.79 -14.38 -11.35
CA TRP A 292 -1.64 -15.20 -11.03
C TRP A 292 -1.96 -16.11 -9.86
N HIS A 293 -1.36 -17.28 -9.83
CA HIS A 293 -1.20 -18.06 -8.61
C HIS A 293 0.10 -17.63 -7.91
N TYR A 294 0.17 -17.69 -6.58
CA TYR A 294 1.35 -17.28 -5.80
C TYR A 294 2.64 -18.03 -6.17
N SER A 295 2.52 -19.20 -6.82
CA SER A 295 3.67 -19.93 -7.37
C SER A 295 4.31 -19.27 -8.60
N GLY A 296 3.74 -18.16 -9.08
CA GLY A 296 4.19 -17.41 -10.24
C GLY A 296 3.53 -17.82 -11.56
N ARG A 297 2.61 -18.80 -11.55
CA ARG A 297 1.88 -19.23 -12.76
C ARG A 297 0.86 -18.18 -13.16
N LEU A 298 0.95 -17.69 -14.40
CA LEU A 298 -0.09 -16.87 -15.03
C LEU A 298 -1.27 -17.76 -15.41
N LEU A 299 -2.43 -17.53 -14.79
CA LEU A 299 -3.65 -18.30 -15.04
C LEU A 299 -4.48 -17.67 -16.16
N TYR A 300 -4.64 -16.35 -16.10
CA TYR A 300 -5.51 -15.61 -17.01
C TYR A 300 -4.93 -14.23 -17.33
N GLU A 301 -5.17 -13.76 -18.55
CA GLU A 301 -4.84 -12.41 -18.99
C GLU A 301 -5.97 -11.89 -19.87
N HIS A 302 -6.52 -10.74 -19.51
CA HIS A 302 -7.47 -10.00 -20.33
C HIS A 302 -6.82 -8.67 -20.73
N ARG A 303 -6.68 -8.46 -22.04
CA ARG A 303 -6.20 -7.21 -22.61
C ARG A 303 -7.40 -6.47 -23.20
N CYS A 304 -7.49 -5.18 -22.90
CA CYS A 304 -8.48 -4.32 -23.52
C CYS A 304 -7.97 -3.88 -24.90
N ASP A 305 -8.87 -3.92 -25.88
CA ASP A 305 -8.60 -3.44 -27.23
C ASP A 305 -8.60 -1.90 -27.26
N SER A 306 -8.11 -1.30 -28.35
CA SER A 306 -8.01 0.16 -28.48
C SER A 306 -9.35 0.92 -28.37
N SER A 307 -10.48 0.22 -28.46
CA SER A 307 -11.83 0.78 -28.34
C SER A 307 -12.44 0.64 -26.94
N SER A 308 -11.74 0.04 -25.98
CA SER A 308 -12.22 -0.20 -24.61
C SER A 308 -11.15 0.15 -23.59
N GLU A 309 -11.54 0.72 -22.46
CA GLU A 309 -10.62 1.09 -21.39
C GLU A 309 -11.04 0.44 -20.06
N LEU A 310 -10.17 -0.38 -19.49
CA LEU A 310 -10.29 -0.88 -18.12
C LEU A 310 -10.00 0.25 -17.14
N TRP A 311 -11.05 0.74 -16.49
CA TRP A 311 -10.96 1.80 -15.50
C TRP A 311 -10.81 1.26 -14.08
N GLN A 312 -11.48 0.14 -13.79
CA GLN A 312 -11.39 -0.52 -12.49
C GLN A 312 -11.57 -2.02 -12.62
N VAL A 313 -10.81 -2.75 -11.82
CA VAL A 313 -11.00 -4.17 -11.57
C VAL A 313 -10.77 -4.44 -10.10
N GLN A 314 -11.58 -5.32 -9.51
CA GLN A 314 -11.44 -5.72 -8.12
C GLN A 314 -11.97 -7.14 -7.91
N TRP A 315 -11.47 -7.81 -6.87
CA TRP A 315 -12.10 -9.04 -6.42
C TRP A 315 -13.44 -8.75 -5.76
N ARG A 316 -14.42 -9.64 -5.95
CA ARG A 316 -15.65 -9.59 -5.19
C ARG A 316 -15.33 -9.80 -3.71
N PRO A 317 -15.73 -8.89 -2.80
CA PRO A 317 -15.55 -9.10 -1.36
C PRO A 317 -16.28 -10.36 -0.89
N VAL A 318 -15.65 -11.09 0.02
CA VAL A 318 -16.18 -12.33 0.60
C VAL A 318 -15.99 -12.27 2.11
N PRO A 319 -16.97 -12.75 2.90
CA PRO A 319 -16.86 -12.85 4.35
C PRO A 319 -15.56 -13.52 4.82
N GLY A 320 -15.07 -13.09 5.99
CA GLY A 320 -13.78 -13.48 6.55
C GLY A 320 -13.57 -14.98 6.76
N ASN A 321 -14.64 -15.72 7.01
CA ASN A 321 -14.63 -17.11 7.50
C ASN A 321 -14.72 -18.17 6.38
N ILE A 322 -14.73 -17.78 5.11
CA ILE A 322 -14.92 -18.72 3.98
C ILE A 322 -13.62 -19.43 3.60
N TYR A 323 -12.48 -18.75 3.72
CA TYR A 323 -11.18 -19.30 3.35
C TYR A 323 -10.30 -19.49 4.57
N HIS A 324 -9.43 -20.50 4.52
CA HIS A 324 -8.51 -20.85 5.59
C HIS A 324 -7.07 -20.72 5.14
N SER A 325 -6.18 -20.49 6.11
CA SER A 325 -4.73 -20.53 5.86
C SER A 325 -4.30 -21.89 5.29
N PHE A 326 -3.20 -21.88 4.55
CA PHE A 326 -2.66 -23.04 3.86
C PHE A 326 -1.14 -23.10 4.02
N SER A 327 -0.57 -24.30 3.92
CA SER A 327 0.88 -24.51 3.92
C SER A 327 1.47 -24.19 2.55
N ILE A 328 2.63 -23.53 2.52
CA ILE A 328 3.33 -23.19 1.28
C ILE A 328 4.35 -24.30 0.96
N PRO A 329 4.10 -25.18 -0.04
CA PRO A 329 5.08 -26.20 -0.43
C PRO A 329 6.35 -25.58 -1.02
N LEU A 330 7.43 -26.36 -1.01
CA LEU A 330 8.63 -26.04 -1.78
C LEU A 330 8.33 -26.26 -3.27
N LEU A 331 8.49 -25.23 -4.09
CA LEU A 331 8.31 -25.36 -5.53
C LEU A 331 9.46 -26.17 -6.13
N THR A 332 9.13 -27.31 -6.72
CA THR A 332 10.08 -28.15 -7.45
C THR A 332 10.49 -27.49 -8.77
N VAL A 333 11.53 -28.03 -9.41
CA VAL A 333 11.94 -27.58 -10.76
C VAL A 333 10.79 -27.74 -11.76
N GLU A 334 10.01 -28.82 -11.63
CA GLU A 334 8.84 -29.07 -12.46
C GLU A 334 7.74 -28.03 -12.24
N ASP A 335 7.49 -27.62 -10.99
CA ASP A 335 6.49 -26.61 -10.68
C ASP A 335 6.85 -25.24 -11.28
N LYS A 336 8.14 -24.87 -11.19
CA LYS A 336 8.66 -23.65 -11.82
C LYS A 336 8.55 -23.72 -13.35
N ALA A 337 8.87 -24.87 -13.94
CA ALA A 337 8.73 -25.09 -15.38
C ALA A 337 7.26 -24.99 -15.83
N LYS A 338 6.31 -25.60 -15.09
CA LYS A 338 4.86 -25.50 -15.35
C LYS A 338 4.33 -24.08 -15.24
N ALA A 339 4.92 -23.26 -14.38
CA ALA A 339 4.59 -21.84 -14.25
C ALA A 339 5.16 -20.97 -15.39
N GLY A 340 5.93 -21.54 -16.33
CA GLY A 340 6.59 -20.79 -17.40
C GLY A 340 7.82 -20.00 -16.90
N LEU A 341 8.30 -20.31 -15.70
CA LEU A 341 9.44 -19.66 -15.08
C LEU A 341 10.69 -20.40 -15.53
N ILE A 342 11.34 -19.91 -16.58
CA ILE A 342 12.57 -20.50 -17.10
C ILE A 342 13.65 -20.37 -16.02
N VAL A 343 14.10 -21.51 -15.47
CA VAL A 343 15.33 -21.56 -14.67
C VAL A 343 16.47 -21.28 -15.62
N GLN A 344 17.07 -20.09 -15.57
CA GLN A 344 18.37 -19.87 -16.19
C GLN A 344 19.36 -20.80 -15.52
N LYS A 345 19.67 -21.92 -16.18
CA LYS A 345 20.82 -22.74 -15.83
C LYS A 345 22.02 -21.82 -15.99
N LYS A 346 22.74 -21.52 -14.91
CA LYS A 346 24.08 -20.91 -15.00
C LYS A 346 24.94 -21.87 -15.82
N ILE A 347 25.05 -21.64 -17.11
CA ILE A 347 26.05 -22.28 -17.95
C ILE A 347 27.34 -21.53 -17.61
N MET A 348 28.22 -22.19 -16.86
CA MET A 348 29.61 -21.75 -16.76
C MET A 348 30.22 -21.88 -18.14
N GLY A 349 30.58 -20.75 -18.76
CA GLY A 349 31.25 -20.71 -20.06
C GLY A 349 30.58 -19.73 -21.02
N ASP A 350 30.84 -18.43 -20.81
CA ASP A 350 31.13 -17.44 -21.85
C ASP A 350 31.21 -16.06 -21.18
N GLU A 351 32.36 -15.82 -20.52
CA GLU A 351 32.72 -14.48 -20.05
C GLU A 351 33.19 -13.66 -21.25
N HIS A 352 32.39 -12.68 -21.67
CA HIS A 352 32.87 -11.62 -22.55
C HIS A 352 33.97 -10.81 -21.82
N PRO A 353 35.12 -10.50 -22.44
CA PRO A 353 36.29 -9.92 -21.75
C PRO A 353 36.12 -8.48 -21.21
N ALA A 354 34.92 -7.91 -21.27
CA ALA A 354 34.67 -6.52 -20.91
C ALA A 354 34.17 -6.33 -19.45
N ASN A 355 33.86 -7.41 -18.72
CA ASN A 355 33.32 -7.32 -17.36
C ASN A 355 34.38 -7.31 -16.24
N ASN A 356 35.67 -7.46 -16.55
CA ASN A 356 36.76 -7.45 -15.56
C ASN A 356 37.63 -6.19 -15.63
N LEU A 357 37.00 -5.01 -15.69
CA LEU A 357 37.70 -3.76 -15.41
C LEU A 357 37.30 -3.23 -14.03
N PRO A 358 38.27 -3.00 -13.12
CA PRO A 358 37.99 -2.44 -11.80
C PRO A 358 37.47 -1.00 -11.91
N VAL A 359 36.57 -0.64 -11.01
CA VAL A 359 35.99 0.70 -10.89
C VAL A 359 37.11 1.67 -10.50
N GLY A 360 37.64 2.44 -11.47
CA GLY A 360 38.68 3.44 -11.19
C GLY A 360 39.55 3.95 -12.36
N ALA A 361 39.41 3.47 -13.59
CA ALA A 361 40.20 3.97 -14.72
C ALA A 361 39.48 5.11 -15.48
N ILE A 362 39.50 6.32 -14.93
CA ILE A 362 39.19 7.54 -15.68
C ILE A 362 40.49 8.01 -16.35
N SER A 363 40.54 7.97 -17.69
CA SER A 363 41.47 8.78 -18.47
C SER A 363 40.74 10.05 -18.93
N LYS A 364 41.37 11.20 -18.67
CA LYS A 364 40.86 12.55 -18.93
C LYS A 364 40.79 12.86 -20.43
N ASN A 365 39.86 13.75 -20.77
CA ASN A 365 39.63 14.43 -22.06
C ASN A 365 38.62 13.79 -23.02
N GLY A 366 37.35 14.16 -22.82
CA GLY A 366 36.30 14.06 -23.84
C GLY A 366 35.26 15.15 -23.60
N THR A 367 35.39 16.28 -24.30
CA THR A 367 34.44 17.40 -24.26
C THR A 367 33.07 16.92 -24.74
N TYR A 368 32.03 17.19 -23.95
CA TYR A 368 30.64 16.83 -24.26
C TYR A 368 30.10 17.64 -25.46
N VAL A 369 29.60 16.95 -26.49
CA VAL A 369 28.97 17.59 -27.67
C VAL A 369 27.45 17.32 -27.68
N PRO A 370 26.60 18.36 -27.72
CA PRO A 370 25.14 18.22 -27.66
C PRO A 370 24.49 17.48 -28.86
N PRO A 371 23.26 16.95 -28.68
CA PRO A 371 22.63 15.98 -29.59
C PRO A 371 22.40 16.47 -31.03
N HIS A 372 22.30 17.78 -31.24
CA HIS A 372 21.96 18.37 -32.55
C HIS A 372 23.14 18.43 -33.54
N LEU A 373 24.36 18.05 -33.13
CA LEU A 373 25.57 18.09 -33.98
C LEU A 373 26.07 16.71 -34.44
N ARG A 374 25.36 15.61 -34.16
CA ARG A 374 25.73 14.28 -34.67
C ARG A 374 25.22 14.06 -36.09
N LYS A 375 26.08 14.26 -37.09
CA LYS A 375 25.80 13.87 -38.49
C LYS A 375 25.87 12.35 -38.66
N GLY A 376 24.71 11.76 -38.98
CA GLY A 376 24.48 10.58 -39.82
C GLY A 376 25.39 9.35 -39.71
N SER A 377 24.85 8.25 -39.15
CA SER A 377 24.74 6.93 -39.80
C SER A 377 24.43 5.83 -38.78
N ALA A 378 23.37 5.07 -39.02
CA ALA A 378 23.14 3.66 -38.70
C ALA A 378 21.65 3.42 -38.38
N LYS A 379 20.94 2.86 -39.37
CA LYS A 379 19.64 2.21 -39.17
C LYS A 379 19.85 0.96 -38.32
N ASN A 380 19.25 0.89 -37.14
CA ASN A 380 19.05 -0.38 -36.44
C ASN A 380 17.56 -0.71 -36.44
N ALA A 381 17.24 -1.76 -37.19
CA ALA A 381 15.91 -2.33 -37.31
C ALA A 381 15.46 -2.93 -35.96
N LEU A 382 14.19 -2.68 -35.65
CA LEU A 382 13.45 -3.26 -34.55
C LEU A 382 13.37 -4.79 -34.75
N LYS A 383 14.01 -5.58 -33.88
CA LYS A 383 13.75 -7.02 -33.81
C LYS A 383 12.49 -7.26 -32.97
N THR A 384 11.40 -7.56 -33.66
CA THR A 384 10.16 -8.10 -33.10
C THR A 384 10.46 -9.45 -32.45
N ALA A 385 10.21 -9.55 -31.13
CA ALA A 385 10.28 -10.82 -30.42
C ALA A 385 9.13 -11.72 -30.89
N THR A 386 9.48 -12.82 -31.55
CA THR A 386 8.54 -13.87 -31.98
C THR A 386 8.17 -14.70 -30.76
N SER A 387 6.88 -14.71 -30.40
CA SER A 387 6.34 -15.53 -29.32
C SER A 387 6.40 -17.01 -29.68
N THR A 388 7.23 -17.79 -28.99
CA THR A 388 7.19 -19.25 -29.03
C THR A 388 6.06 -19.75 -28.13
N SER A 389 5.09 -20.45 -28.71
CA SER A 389 3.95 -21.06 -28.04
C SER A 389 4.40 -22.26 -27.21
N THR A 390 4.65 -22.04 -25.93
CA THR A 390 4.69 -23.13 -24.94
C THR A 390 3.27 -23.54 -24.62
N SER A 391 2.96 -24.83 -24.78
CA SER A 391 1.65 -25.41 -24.46
C SER A 391 1.36 -25.20 -22.97
N LYS A 392 0.47 -24.27 -22.64
CA LYS A 392 0.02 -24.04 -21.25
C LYS A 392 -0.66 -25.32 -20.74
N ALA A 393 -0.24 -25.82 -19.58
CA ALA A 393 -0.93 -26.92 -18.91
C ALA A 393 -2.41 -26.54 -18.67
N PRO A 394 -3.36 -27.48 -18.80
CA PRO A 394 -4.78 -27.19 -18.63
C PRO A 394 -5.08 -26.63 -17.24
N LEU A 395 -6.05 -25.70 -17.17
CA LEU A 395 -6.55 -25.13 -15.92
C LEU A 395 -7.43 -26.17 -15.19
N SER A 396 -7.25 -26.30 -13.89
CA SER A 396 -8.14 -27.06 -13.02
C SER A 396 -9.53 -26.40 -12.90
N GLU A 397 -10.56 -27.16 -12.53
CA GLU A 397 -11.91 -26.59 -12.31
C GLU A 397 -11.95 -25.50 -11.23
N LYS A 398 -11.06 -25.58 -10.22
CA LYS A 398 -10.92 -24.54 -9.20
C LYS A 398 -10.36 -23.26 -9.81
N GLU A 399 -9.33 -23.37 -10.64
CA GLU A 399 -8.71 -22.22 -11.34
C GLU A 399 -9.72 -21.52 -12.27
N LYS A 400 -10.57 -22.27 -12.98
CA LYS A 400 -11.63 -21.70 -13.83
C LYS A 400 -12.70 -20.93 -13.04
N LYS A 401 -13.00 -21.33 -11.80
CA LYS A 401 -13.98 -20.63 -10.95
C LYS A 401 -13.45 -19.30 -10.39
N VAL A 402 -12.14 -19.10 -10.34
CA VAL A 402 -11.54 -17.84 -9.83
C VAL A 402 -11.98 -16.63 -10.66
N GLU A 403 -12.05 -16.77 -11.98
CA GLU A 403 -12.49 -15.69 -12.89
C GLU A 403 -13.90 -15.17 -12.59
N SER A 404 -14.81 -16.05 -12.15
CA SER A 404 -16.20 -15.69 -11.84
C SER A 404 -16.36 -14.79 -10.61
N ASN A 405 -15.29 -14.58 -9.84
CA ASN A 405 -15.26 -13.75 -8.64
C ASN A 405 -14.70 -12.33 -8.88
N ILE A 406 -14.51 -11.92 -10.14
CA ILE A 406 -13.99 -10.58 -10.48
C ILE A 406 -15.14 -9.64 -10.83
N MET A 407 -15.07 -8.42 -10.31
CA MET A 407 -15.92 -7.30 -10.75
C MET A 407 -15.11 -6.36 -11.64
N LEU A 408 -15.68 -6.01 -12.80
CA LEU A 408 -15.04 -5.18 -13.82
C LEU A 408 -15.86 -3.92 -14.08
N VAL A 409 -15.16 -2.81 -14.26
CA VAL A 409 -15.71 -1.58 -14.87
C VAL A 409 -14.88 -1.28 -16.10
N ILE A 410 -15.47 -1.50 -17.27
CA ILE A 410 -14.91 -1.22 -18.59
C ILE A 410 -15.73 -0.10 -19.21
N HIS A 411 -15.06 0.91 -19.75
CA HIS A 411 -15.69 1.97 -20.53
C HIS A 411 -15.39 1.78 -22.02
#